data_AF-A0A374U1S9-F1
#
_entry.id   AF-A0A374U1S9-F1
#
_cell.length_a   1.000
_cell.length_b   1.000
_cell.length_c   1.000
_cell.angle_alpha   90.00
_cell.angle_beta   90.00
_cell.angle_gamma   90.00
#
_symmetry.space_group_name_H-M   'P 1'
#
loop_
_entity.id
_entity.type
_entity.pdbx_description
1 polymer ?
#
loop_
_entity_poly.entity_id
_entity_poly.type
_entity_poly.pdbx_seq_one_letter_code
_entity_poly.pdbx_strand_id
1 'polypeptide(L)'
;MKHVLRVINVLATVVILVAFVVLLRTVFTPAGEIPTIMGYGFMRTLTGSMEPAIPVHSFIVVDTDNSQAYQVGDIITFHSSDDALEGSLNTHRIVAVEDAADGTPVYRTKGDANPVEDAAPVPAADVVGRVVFVSAGLGVVVSLLTNPLLFFPLIVVPLIVLLVLEIRHMVKTTQEVARAEDEAALRAAVEQIREKRRREQEEQGDAGDEGDADGGHTDESAEADPGAPGDSNRSA
;
A
#
# COMPACT_ATOMS: atom_id res chain seq x y z
N MET A 1 26.02 -4.44 1.26
CA MET A 1 24.62 -4.66 1.71
C MET A 1 23.79 -3.38 1.79
N LYS A 2 24.20 -2.32 2.52
CA LYS A 2 23.42 -1.06 2.64
C LYS A 2 23.10 -0.36 1.31
N HIS A 3 24.03 -0.36 0.35
CA HIS A 3 23.80 0.19 -1.00
C HIS A 3 22.81 -0.66 -1.81
N VAL A 4 22.86 -1.99 -1.68
CA VAL A 4 21.93 -2.91 -2.34
C VAL A 4 20.51 -2.71 -1.79
N LEU A 5 20.36 -2.64 -0.47
CA LEU A 5 19.07 -2.32 0.20
C LEU A 5 18.54 -0.93 -0.22
N ARG A 6 19.41 0.07 -0.36
CA ARG A 6 19.01 1.41 -0.80
C ARG A 6 18.55 1.43 -2.26
N VAL A 7 19.25 0.71 -3.14
CA VAL A 7 18.87 0.58 -4.56
C VAL A 7 17.54 -0.17 -4.69
N ILE A 8 17.34 -1.25 -3.93
CA ILE A 8 16.08 -1.99 -3.90
C ILE A 8 14.94 -1.10 -3.40
N ASN A 9 15.12 -0.34 -2.33
CA ASN A 9 14.11 0.59 -1.85
C ASN A 9 13.78 1.68 -2.86
N VAL A 10 14.80 2.29 -3.49
CA VAL A 10 14.57 3.30 -4.54
C VAL A 10 13.81 2.71 -5.72
N LEU A 11 14.19 1.51 -6.18
CA LEU A 11 13.49 0.82 -7.26
C LEU A 11 12.04 0.52 -6.88
N ALA A 12 11.80 -0.01 -5.67
CA ALA A 12 10.46 -0.28 -5.16
C ALA A 12 9.62 1.00 -5.07
N THR A 13 10.18 2.10 -4.58
CA THR A 13 9.51 3.41 -4.55
C THR A 13 9.16 3.90 -5.94
N VAL A 14 10.06 3.79 -6.91
CA VAL A 14 9.79 4.17 -8.31
C VAL A 14 8.66 3.32 -8.89
N VAL A 15 8.69 2.00 -8.68
CA VAL A 15 7.63 1.09 -9.16
C VAL A 15 6.28 1.44 -8.54
N ILE A 16 6.24 1.70 -7.23
CA ILE A 16 5.01 2.12 -6.53
C ILE A 16 4.50 3.46 -7.06
N LEU A 17 5.40 4.43 -7.28
CA LEU A 17 5.04 5.74 -7.82
C LEU A 17 4.45 5.61 -9.23
N VAL A 18 5.08 4.82 -10.11
CA VAL A 18 4.58 4.56 -11.46
C VAL A 18 3.22 3.88 -11.40
N ALA A 19 3.07 2.84 -10.57
CA ALA A 19 1.79 2.15 -10.39
C ALA A 19 0.69 3.10 -9.89
N PHE A 20 1.02 4.01 -8.97
CA PHE A 20 0.09 5.02 -8.46
C PHE A 20 -0.32 6.04 -9.53
N VAL A 21 0.62 6.52 -10.34
CA VAL A 21 0.34 7.42 -11.46
C VAL A 21 -0.56 6.75 -12.51
N VAL A 22 -0.29 5.48 -12.83
CA VAL A 22 -1.13 4.67 -13.73
C VAL A 22 -2.52 4.48 -13.14
N LEU A 23 -2.63 4.15 -11.85
CA LEU A 23 -3.91 4.01 -11.15
C LEU A 23 -4.73 5.31 -11.22
N LEU A 24 -4.11 6.45 -10.89
CA LEU A 24 -4.78 7.75 -10.97
C LEU A 24 -5.25 8.03 -12.40
N ARG A 25 -4.41 7.81 -13.41
CA ARG A 25 -4.79 7.97 -14.82
C ARG A 25 -6.00 7.11 -15.16
N THR A 26 -5.98 5.82 -14.83
CA THR A 26 -7.10 4.91 -15.11
C THR A 26 -8.39 5.33 -14.40
N VAL A 27 -8.32 5.76 -13.14
CA VAL A 27 -9.52 6.17 -12.36
C VAL A 27 -10.12 7.47 -12.88
N PHE A 28 -9.30 8.40 -13.39
CA PHE A 28 -9.74 9.68 -13.93
C PHE A 28 -9.97 9.67 -15.45
N THR A 29 -9.80 8.54 -16.13
CA THR A 29 -10.10 8.43 -17.57
C THR A 29 -11.62 8.37 -17.77
N PRO A 30 -12.22 9.26 -18.59
CA PRO A 30 -13.65 9.23 -18.90
C PRO A 30 -14.10 7.89 -19.49
N ALA A 31 -15.36 7.52 -19.24
CA ALA A 31 -15.94 6.31 -19.83
C ALA A 31 -15.92 6.40 -21.36
N GLY A 32 -15.30 5.42 -22.03
CA GLY A 32 -15.17 5.37 -23.49
C GLY A 32 -13.77 5.71 -24.02
N GLU A 33 -12.90 6.27 -23.19
CA GLU A 33 -11.49 6.48 -23.54
C GLU A 33 -10.61 5.32 -23.04
N ILE A 34 -9.52 5.05 -23.75
CA ILE A 34 -8.54 4.04 -23.33
C ILE A 34 -7.42 4.69 -22.50
N PRO A 35 -6.93 4.02 -21.45
CA PRO A 35 -5.79 4.52 -20.70
C PRO A 35 -4.55 4.50 -21.61
N THR A 36 -4.04 5.68 -21.92
CA THR A 36 -2.83 5.87 -22.73
C THR A 36 -1.62 6.22 -21.87
N ILE A 37 -0.48 5.62 -22.19
CA ILE A 37 0.82 5.94 -21.60
C ILE A 37 1.81 6.13 -22.74
N MET A 38 2.38 7.34 -22.85
CA MET A 38 3.39 7.67 -23.88
C MET A 38 2.97 7.34 -25.32
N GLY A 39 1.70 7.54 -25.67
CA GLY A 39 1.19 7.24 -27.03
C GLY A 39 0.80 5.77 -27.25
N TYR A 40 0.79 4.95 -26.21
CA TYR A 40 0.29 3.57 -26.27
C TYR A 40 -0.95 3.40 -25.40
N GLY A 41 -2.02 2.90 -26.00
CA GLY A 41 -3.24 2.48 -25.34
C GLY A 41 -3.19 1.01 -24.94
N PHE A 42 -3.72 0.69 -23.76
CA PHE A 42 -3.76 -0.68 -23.25
C PHE A 42 -5.20 -1.16 -23.09
N MET A 43 -5.51 -2.30 -23.71
CA MET A 43 -6.87 -2.83 -23.75
C MET A 43 -6.89 -4.35 -23.61
N ARG A 44 -8.08 -4.86 -23.31
CA ARG A 44 -8.37 -6.29 -23.32
C ARG A 44 -9.48 -6.57 -24.33
N THR A 45 -9.32 -7.60 -25.15
CA THR A 45 -10.38 -8.03 -26.08
C THR A 45 -11.49 -8.76 -25.35
N LEU A 46 -12.74 -8.50 -25.75
CA LEU A 46 -13.93 -9.09 -25.12
C LEU A 46 -14.58 -10.17 -25.99
N THR A 47 -14.45 -10.05 -27.31
CA THR A 47 -15.09 -10.92 -28.30
C THR A 47 -14.05 -11.72 -29.07
N GLY A 48 -14.51 -12.71 -29.84
CA GLY A 48 -13.68 -13.58 -30.68
C GLY A 48 -13.67 -13.20 -32.16
N SER A 49 -14.07 -11.98 -32.52
CA SER A 49 -14.18 -11.55 -33.93
C SER A 49 -12.83 -11.52 -34.64
N MET A 50 -11.73 -11.44 -33.89
CA MET A 50 -10.37 -11.42 -34.42
C MET A 50 -9.63 -12.76 -34.30
N GLU A 51 -10.32 -13.86 -33.98
CA GLU A 51 -9.68 -15.17 -33.96
C GLU A 51 -9.29 -15.65 -35.38
N PRO A 52 -8.14 -16.35 -35.54
CA PRO A 52 -7.18 -16.75 -34.52
C PRO A 52 -6.10 -15.70 -34.21
N ALA A 53 -6.06 -14.57 -34.93
CA ALA A 53 -4.99 -13.58 -34.79
C ALA A 53 -4.96 -12.94 -33.39
N ILE A 54 -6.13 -12.67 -32.81
CA ILE A 54 -6.29 -12.15 -31.46
C ILE A 54 -7.33 -13.01 -30.73
N PRO A 55 -6.89 -13.96 -29.87
CA PRO A 55 -7.79 -14.75 -29.04
C PRO A 55 -8.67 -13.89 -28.12
N VAL A 56 -9.84 -14.42 -27.75
CA VAL A 56 -10.70 -13.80 -26.74
C VAL A 56 -9.92 -13.54 -25.44
N HIS A 57 -10.20 -12.41 -24.78
CA HIS A 57 -9.57 -12.03 -23.53
C HIS A 57 -8.07 -11.75 -23.60
N SER A 58 -7.52 -11.55 -24.80
CA SER A 58 -6.12 -11.15 -24.97
C SER A 58 -5.87 -9.72 -24.50
N PHE A 59 -4.67 -9.48 -24.01
CA PHE A 59 -4.15 -8.14 -23.79
C PHE A 59 -3.58 -7.60 -25.09
N ILE A 60 -3.96 -6.38 -25.46
CA ILE A 60 -3.47 -5.71 -26.66
C ILE A 60 -2.88 -4.35 -26.32
N VAL A 61 -1.84 -3.98 -27.06
CA VAL A 61 -1.25 -2.64 -27.03
C VAL A 61 -1.54 -1.98 -28.37
N VAL A 62 -2.13 -0.79 -28.30
CA VAL A 62 -2.51 0.02 -29.44
C VAL A 62 -1.59 1.22 -29.50
N ASP A 63 -0.89 1.40 -30.61
CA ASP A 63 -0.15 2.62 -30.92
C ASP A 63 -1.15 3.69 -31.34
N THR A 64 -1.30 4.73 -30.52
CA THR A 64 -2.22 5.84 -30.73
C THR A 64 -1.56 7.01 -31.47
N ASP A 65 -0.32 6.84 -31.94
CA ASP A 65 0.31 7.81 -32.83
C ASP A 65 -0.31 7.73 -34.23
N ASN A 66 -1.36 8.53 -34.44
CA ASN A 66 -2.09 8.65 -35.70
C ASN A 66 -1.30 9.41 -36.80
N SER A 67 0.02 9.57 -36.67
CA SER A 67 0.85 10.29 -37.66
C SER A 67 1.09 9.51 -38.96
N GLN A 68 0.85 8.20 -38.96
CA GLN A 68 1.02 7.34 -40.14
C GLN A 68 -0.33 6.94 -40.75
N ALA A 69 -0.38 6.92 -42.07
CA ALA A 69 -1.54 6.35 -42.78
C ALA A 69 -1.55 4.83 -42.60
N TYR A 70 -2.73 4.29 -42.24
CA TYR A 70 -2.92 2.85 -42.08
C TYR A 70 -3.09 2.17 -43.44
N GLN A 71 -2.70 0.91 -43.52
CA GLN A 71 -2.68 0.14 -44.76
C GLN A 71 -3.57 -1.09 -44.67
N VAL A 72 -3.93 -1.64 -45.82
CA VAL A 72 -4.63 -2.93 -45.90
C VAL A 72 -3.80 -3.99 -45.16
N GLY A 73 -4.46 -4.72 -44.26
CA GLY A 73 -3.85 -5.72 -43.41
C GLY A 73 -3.53 -5.26 -41.99
N ASP A 74 -3.45 -3.95 -41.72
CA ASP A 74 -3.29 -3.44 -40.35
C ASP A 74 -4.53 -3.79 -39.50
N ILE A 75 -4.30 -4.08 -38.22
CA ILE A 75 -5.37 -4.26 -37.24
C ILE A 75 -5.48 -2.96 -36.47
N ILE A 76 -6.64 -2.31 -36.54
CA ILE A 76 -6.88 -1.03 -35.90
C ILE A 76 -7.97 -1.13 -34.85
N THR A 77 -7.85 -0.31 -33.81
CA THR A 77 -8.92 -0.03 -32.87
C THR A 77 -9.57 1.30 -33.25
N PHE A 78 -10.90 1.34 -33.30
CA PHE A 78 -11.66 2.52 -33.70
C PHE A 78 -12.98 2.61 -32.92
N HIS A 79 -13.58 3.81 -32.90
CA HIS A 79 -14.92 4.01 -32.39
C HIS A 79 -15.94 3.52 -33.42
N SER A 80 -16.76 2.55 -33.02
CA SER A 80 -17.80 2.00 -33.90
C SER A 80 -18.91 3.02 -34.11
N SER A 81 -19.26 3.23 -35.38
CA SER A 81 -20.40 4.01 -35.85
C SER A 81 -21.62 3.15 -36.20
N ASP A 82 -21.54 1.84 -35.97
CA ASP A 82 -22.69 0.92 -36.05
C ASP A 82 -23.69 1.23 -34.93
N ASP A 83 -24.98 1.40 -35.27
CA ASP A 83 -26.08 1.70 -34.34
C ASP A 83 -26.14 0.73 -33.15
N ALA A 84 -25.73 -0.53 -33.34
CA ALA A 84 -25.72 -1.53 -32.27
C ALA A 84 -24.57 -1.34 -31.26
N LEU A 85 -23.54 -0.60 -31.64
CA LEU A 85 -22.25 -0.49 -30.95
C LEU A 85 -21.75 0.97 -30.87
N GLU A 86 -22.63 1.95 -31.07
CA GLU A 86 -22.27 3.36 -31.22
C GLU A 86 -21.42 3.85 -30.03
N GLY A 87 -20.24 4.40 -30.34
CA GLY A 87 -19.29 4.92 -29.35
C GLY A 87 -18.46 3.85 -28.62
N SER A 88 -18.73 2.56 -28.83
CA SER A 88 -17.88 1.49 -28.30
C SER A 88 -16.64 1.28 -29.15
N LEU A 89 -15.59 0.75 -28.52
CA LEU A 89 -14.33 0.46 -29.20
C LEU A 89 -14.40 -0.91 -29.87
N ASN A 90 -14.13 -0.93 -31.17
CA ASN A 90 -14.03 -2.15 -31.94
C ASN A 90 -12.59 -2.31 -32.47
N THR A 91 -12.15 -3.54 -32.68
CA THR A 91 -10.79 -3.85 -33.16
C THR A 91 -10.86 -4.86 -34.28
N HIS A 92 -10.63 -4.42 -35.52
CA HIS A 92 -10.74 -5.25 -36.72
C HIS A 92 -9.61 -4.97 -37.72
N ARG A 93 -9.46 -5.85 -38.72
CA ARG A 93 -8.44 -5.72 -39.76
C ARG A 93 -8.94 -4.87 -40.92
N ILE A 94 -8.10 -3.96 -41.41
CA ILE A 94 -8.37 -3.20 -42.63
C ILE A 94 -8.31 -4.14 -43.83
N VAL A 95 -9.40 -4.22 -44.59
CA VAL A 95 -9.50 -5.01 -45.82
C VAL A 95 -9.43 -4.14 -47.08
N ALA A 96 -9.82 -2.87 -46.98
CA ALA A 96 -9.67 -1.88 -48.04
C ALA A 96 -9.44 -0.47 -47.49
N VAL A 97 -8.76 0.35 -48.27
CA VAL A 97 -8.57 1.78 -48.01
C VAL A 97 -9.18 2.54 -49.19
N GLU A 98 -10.11 3.43 -48.90
CA GLU A 98 -10.82 4.28 -49.84
C GLU A 98 -10.53 5.75 -49.50
N ASP A 99 -10.69 6.66 -50.46
CA ASP A 99 -10.59 8.10 -50.21
C ASP A 99 -11.98 8.71 -50.11
N ALA A 100 -12.22 9.51 -49.07
CA ALA A 100 -13.40 10.36 -48.96
C ALA A 100 -13.38 11.48 -50.01
N ALA A 101 -14.51 12.19 -50.14
CA ALA A 101 -14.65 13.30 -51.09
C ALA A 101 -13.67 14.46 -50.83
N ASP A 102 -13.16 14.59 -49.61
CA ASP A 102 -12.15 15.59 -49.21
C ASP A 102 -10.70 15.05 -49.28
N GLY A 103 -10.51 13.81 -49.76
CA GLY A 103 -9.20 13.16 -49.87
C GLY A 103 -8.69 12.56 -48.56
N THR A 104 -9.50 12.51 -47.50
CA THR A 104 -9.13 11.81 -46.26
C THR A 104 -9.34 10.30 -46.40
N PRO A 105 -8.50 9.46 -45.78
CA PRO A 105 -8.64 8.02 -45.90
C PRO A 105 -9.84 7.51 -45.08
N VAL A 106 -10.55 6.55 -45.67
CA VAL A 106 -11.68 5.83 -45.11
C VAL A 106 -11.38 4.34 -45.19
N TYR A 107 -11.51 3.64 -44.07
CA TYR A 107 -11.11 2.25 -43.93
C TYR A 107 -12.34 1.33 -43.96
N ARG A 108 -12.26 0.25 -44.74
CA ARG A 108 -13.17 -0.89 -44.62
C ARG A 108 -12.52 -1.91 -43.71
N THR A 109 -13.25 -2.31 -42.67
CA THR A 109 -12.74 -3.24 -41.67
C THR A 109 -13.53 -4.54 -41.66
N LYS A 110 -12.88 -5.60 -41.18
CA LYS A 110 -13.48 -6.90 -41.00
C LYS A 110 -12.80 -7.64 -39.85
N GLY A 111 -13.59 -8.26 -38.98
CA GLY A 111 -13.08 -9.24 -38.02
C GLY A 111 -12.55 -10.49 -38.74
N ASP A 112 -11.36 -10.95 -38.38
CA ASP A 112 -10.74 -12.13 -39.01
C ASP A 112 -11.63 -13.39 -38.98
N ALA A 113 -12.43 -13.55 -37.91
CA ALA A 113 -13.38 -14.65 -37.75
C ALA A 113 -14.77 -14.36 -38.35
N ASN A 114 -15.05 -13.11 -38.73
CA ASN A 114 -16.37 -12.72 -39.25
C ASN A 114 -16.53 -13.18 -40.71
N PRO A 115 -17.73 -13.61 -41.14
CA PRO A 115 -17.95 -14.01 -42.52
C PRO A 115 -18.05 -12.83 -43.48
N VAL A 116 -18.52 -11.68 -42.99
CA VAL A 116 -18.80 -10.47 -43.76
C VAL A 116 -17.98 -9.30 -43.25
N GLU A 117 -17.73 -8.31 -44.11
CA GLU A 117 -17.14 -7.02 -43.75
C GLU A 117 -18.08 -6.22 -42.84
N ASP A 118 -17.50 -5.30 -42.08
CA ASP A 118 -18.29 -4.41 -41.23
C ASP A 118 -19.11 -3.45 -42.12
N ALA A 119 -20.37 -3.22 -41.74
CA ALA A 119 -21.32 -2.47 -42.56
C ALA A 119 -20.93 -0.99 -42.68
N ALA A 120 -20.48 -0.39 -41.58
CA ALA A 120 -20.07 1.00 -41.52
C ALA A 120 -18.59 1.14 -41.88
N PRO A 121 -18.22 2.01 -42.85
CA PRO A 121 -16.83 2.38 -43.06
C PRO A 121 -16.31 3.20 -41.87
N VAL A 122 -15.00 3.17 -41.66
CA VAL A 122 -14.31 3.83 -40.55
C VAL A 122 -13.53 5.04 -41.08
N PRO A 123 -14.00 6.28 -40.86
CA PRO A 123 -13.21 7.48 -41.13
C PRO A 123 -11.91 7.50 -40.34
N ALA A 124 -10.85 8.10 -40.88
CA ALA A 124 -9.58 8.24 -40.16
C ALA A 124 -9.69 8.97 -38.82
N ALA A 125 -10.69 9.85 -38.66
CA ALA A 125 -10.95 10.56 -37.41
C ALA A 125 -11.44 9.64 -36.27
N ASP A 126 -12.06 8.52 -36.61
CA ASP A 126 -12.62 7.57 -35.63
C ASP A 126 -11.61 6.48 -35.23
N VAL A 127 -10.45 6.44 -35.89
CA VAL A 127 -9.37 5.51 -35.58
C VAL A 127 -8.62 5.96 -34.33
N VAL A 128 -8.60 5.08 -33.34
CA VAL A 128 -7.88 5.29 -32.08
C VAL A 128 -6.41 4.93 -32.22
N GLY A 129 -6.10 3.89 -32.99
CA GLY A 129 -4.73 3.49 -33.25
C GLY A 129 -4.58 2.10 -33.85
N ARG A 130 -3.33 1.68 -34.09
CA ARG A 130 -2.99 0.35 -34.62
C ARG A 130 -2.53 -0.59 -33.53
N VAL A 131 -2.98 -1.84 -33.56
CA VAL A 131 -2.50 -2.89 -32.66
C VAL A 131 -1.06 -3.25 -33.01
N VAL A 132 -0.15 -3.07 -32.05
CA VAL A 132 1.29 -3.37 -32.20
C VAL A 132 1.74 -4.58 -31.39
N PHE A 133 0.96 -5.00 -30.39
CA PHE A 133 1.27 -6.15 -29.56
C PHE A 133 0.01 -6.87 -29.09
N VAL A 134 0.10 -8.20 -29.03
CA VAL A 134 -0.98 -9.10 -28.59
C VAL A 134 -0.41 -10.17 -27.68
N SER A 135 -1.05 -10.41 -26.53
CA SER A 135 -0.71 -11.51 -25.64
C SER A 135 -1.94 -12.08 -24.94
N ALA A 136 -2.29 -13.32 -25.31
CA ALA A 136 -3.33 -14.09 -24.63
C ALA A 136 -2.97 -14.38 -23.17
N GLY A 137 -1.69 -14.70 -22.91
CA GLY A 137 -1.21 -15.01 -21.56
C GLY A 137 -1.33 -13.84 -20.59
N LEU A 138 -0.93 -12.63 -21.02
CA LEU A 138 -1.13 -11.42 -20.21
C LEU A 138 -2.62 -11.10 -20.03
N GLY A 139 -3.42 -11.38 -21.05
CA GLY A 139 -4.87 -11.26 -20.98
C GLY A 139 -5.50 -12.08 -19.85
N VAL A 140 -5.07 -13.34 -19.68
CA VAL A 140 -5.48 -14.20 -18.57
C VAL A 140 -5.05 -13.62 -17.22
N VAL A 141 -3.80 -13.16 -17.09
CA VAL A 141 -3.29 -12.56 -15.85
C VAL A 141 -4.12 -11.33 -15.46
N VAL A 142 -4.35 -10.42 -16.41
CA VAL A 142 -5.19 -9.22 -16.19
C VAL A 142 -6.62 -9.63 -15.82
N SER A 143 -7.20 -10.64 -16.47
CA SER A 143 -8.54 -11.14 -16.13
C SER A 143 -8.61 -11.69 -14.71
N LEU A 144 -7.57 -12.38 -14.24
CA LEU A 144 -7.53 -12.92 -12.87
C LEU A 144 -7.40 -11.79 -11.85
N LEU A 145 -6.58 -10.77 -12.12
CA LEU A 145 -6.36 -9.63 -11.22
C LEU A 145 -7.57 -8.68 -11.15
N THR A 146 -8.32 -8.56 -12.24
CA THR A 146 -9.53 -7.71 -12.30
C THR A 146 -10.77 -8.39 -11.75
N ASN A 147 -10.77 -9.71 -11.57
CA ASN A 147 -11.91 -10.44 -11.02
C ASN A 147 -12.04 -10.16 -9.50
N PRO A 148 -13.11 -9.48 -9.05
CA PRO A 148 -13.25 -9.11 -7.63
C PRO A 148 -13.20 -10.33 -6.69
N LEU A 149 -13.78 -11.45 -7.10
CA LEU A 149 -13.84 -12.68 -6.29
C LEU A 149 -12.44 -13.28 -6.04
N LEU A 150 -11.50 -13.07 -6.96
CA LEU A 150 -10.11 -13.53 -6.82
C LEU A 150 -9.22 -12.46 -6.20
N PHE A 151 -9.40 -11.20 -6.63
CA PHE A 151 -8.61 -10.06 -6.18
C PHE A 151 -8.68 -9.85 -4.67
N PHE A 152 -9.88 -9.88 -4.07
CA PHE A 152 -10.06 -9.65 -2.64
C PHE A 152 -9.32 -10.68 -1.76
N PRO A 153 -9.57 -11.99 -1.86
CA PRO A 153 -8.90 -12.97 -1.00
C PRO A 153 -7.42 -13.15 -1.31
N LEU A 154 -6.98 -12.97 -2.57
CA LEU A 154 -5.59 -13.24 -2.97
C LEU A 154 -4.65 -12.06 -2.70
N ILE A 155 -5.14 -10.82 -2.83
CA ILE A 155 -4.31 -9.61 -2.72
C ILE A 155 -4.71 -8.79 -1.49
N VAL A 156 -5.99 -8.41 -1.40
CA VAL A 156 -6.46 -7.46 -0.37
C VAL A 156 -6.38 -8.06 1.03
N VAL A 157 -6.83 -9.31 1.22
CA VAL A 157 -6.82 -9.96 2.55
C VAL A 157 -5.39 -10.13 3.10
N PRO A 158 -4.41 -10.70 2.36
CA PRO A 158 -3.03 -10.77 2.85
C PRO A 158 -2.43 -9.40 3.15
N LEU A 159 -2.74 -8.39 2.34
CA LEU A 159 -2.28 -7.02 2.56
C LEU A 159 -2.85 -6.44 3.86
N ILE A 160 -4.15 -6.63 4.13
CA ILE A 160 -4.79 -6.23 5.39
C ILE A 160 -4.17 -6.97 6.57
N VAL A 161 -3.95 -8.29 6.45
CA VAL A 161 -3.32 -9.09 7.51
C VAL A 161 -1.92 -8.57 7.81
N LEU A 162 -1.08 -8.34 6.79
CA LEU A 162 0.25 -7.76 6.96
C LEU A 162 0.19 -6.37 7.60
N LEU A 163 -0.72 -5.50 7.16
CA LEU A 163 -0.92 -4.19 7.75
C LEU A 163 -1.29 -4.28 9.23
N VAL A 164 -2.22 -5.16 9.60
CA VAL A 164 -2.61 -5.38 11.00
C VAL A 164 -1.45 -5.93 11.83
N LEU A 165 -0.67 -6.87 11.28
CA LEU A 165 0.51 -7.41 11.96
C LEU A 165 1.57 -6.34 12.20
N GLU A 166 1.84 -5.48 11.20
CA GLU A 166 2.77 -4.35 11.33
C GLU A 166 2.28 -3.32 12.34
N ILE A 167 0.99 -2.96 12.33
CA ILE A 167 0.42 -2.04 13.34
C ILE A 167 0.59 -2.63 14.75
N ARG A 168 0.30 -3.92 14.93
CA ARG A 168 0.48 -4.59 16.23
C ARG A 168 1.94 -4.63 16.66
N HIS A 169 2.85 -4.90 15.72
CA HIS A 169 4.28 -4.88 15.98
C HIS A 169 4.73 -3.48 16.41
N MET A 170 4.34 -2.44 15.67
CA MET A 170 4.67 -1.04 15.97
C MET A 170 4.17 -0.61 17.36
N VAL A 171 2.91 -0.94 17.72
CA VAL A 171 2.36 -0.64 19.05
C VAL A 171 3.13 -1.36 20.15
N LYS A 172 3.46 -2.65 19.95
CA LYS A 172 4.21 -3.43 20.94
C LYS A 172 5.62 -2.90 21.13
N THR A 173 6.33 -2.60 20.05
CA THR A 173 7.68 -2.00 20.11
C THR A 173 7.65 -0.66 20.84
N THR A 174 6.65 0.19 20.57
CA THR A 174 6.50 1.47 21.26
C THR A 174 6.23 1.28 22.77
N GLN A 175 5.41 0.30 23.15
CA GLN A 175 5.17 -0.02 24.57
C GLN A 175 6.40 -0.59 25.27
N GLU A 176 7.16 -1.45 24.60
CA GLU A 176 8.40 -2.02 25.16
C GLU A 176 9.45 -0.92 25.40
N VAL A 177 9.55 0.04 24.49
CA VAL A 177 10.42 1.22 24.66
C VAL A 177 9.95 2.09 25.83
N ALA A 178 8.66 2.43 25.90
CA ALA A 178 8.11 3.24 27.00
C ALA A 178 8.32 2.58 28.38
N ARG A 179 8.11 1.27 28.49
CA ARG A 179 8.37 0.53 29.74
C ARG A 179 9.84 0.50 30.12
N ALA A 180 10.73 0.37 29.13
CA ALA A 180 12.17 0.41 29.38
C ALA A 180 12.62 1.78 29.90
N GLU A 181 12.02 2.87 29.39
CA GLU A 181 12.27 4.23 29.89
C GLU A 181 11.75 4.42 31.32
N ASP A 182 10.53 3.96 31.63
CA ASP A 182 9.95 4.03 32.99
C ASP A 182 10.80 3.24 34.02
N GLU A 183 11.24 2.03 33.67
CA GLU A 183 12.12 1.24 34.54
C GLU A 183 13.47 1.92 34.76
N ALA A 184 14.04 2.53 33.72
CA ALA A 184 15.29 3.28 33.84
C ALA A 184 15.13 4.52 34.74
N ALA A 185 14.03 5.26 34.58
CA ALA A 185 13.71 6.41 35.41
C ALA A 185 13.49 6.03 36.88
N LEU A 186 12.79 4.93 37.15
CA LEU A 186 12.56 4.44 38.52
C LEU A 186 13.88 4.02 39.19
N ARG A 187 14.75 3.30 38.49
CA ARG A 187 16.07 2.90 39.02
C ARG A 187 16.92 4.13 39.37
N ALA A 188 16.97 5.12 38.48
CA ALA A 188 17.68 6.36 38.72
C ALA A 188 17.12 7.13 39.94
N ALA A 189 15.80 7.20 40.10
CA ALA A 189 15.17 7.84 41.25
C ALA A 189 15.47 7.12 42.57
N VAL A 190 15.43 5.78 42.59
CA VAL A 190 15.76 4.98 43.78
C VAL A 190 17.23 5.16 44.18
N GLU A 191 18.14 5.20 43.22
CA GLU A 191 19.56 5.42 43.48
C GLU A 191 19.82 6.80 44.08
N GLN A 192 19.19 7.85 43.54
CA GLN A 192 19.25 9.20 44.11
C GLN A 192 18.73 9.27 45.55
N ILE A 193 17.60 8.61 45.84
CA ILE A 193 17.04 8.56 47.21
C ILE A 193 18.02 7.84 48.15
N ARG A 194 18.64 6.74 47.69
CA ARG A 194 19.61 5.98 48.47
C ARG A 194 20.87 6.81 48.77
N GLU A 195 21.37 7.55 47.78
CA GLU A 195 22.50 8.46 47.98
C GLU A 195 22.16 9.61 48.91
N LYS A 196 20.96 10.20 48.77
CA LYS A 196 20.49 11.28 49.65
C LYS A 196 20.39 10.79 51.10
N ARG A 197 19.80 9.62 51.34
CA ARG A 197 19.76 9.01 52.68
C ARG A 197 21.15 8.72 53.23
N ARG A 198 22.09 8.27 52.39
CA ARG A 198 23.47 8.03 52.81
C ARG A 198 24.12 9.32 53.30
N ARG A 199 23.96 10.43 52.55
CA ARG A 199 24.45 11.75 52.95
C ARG A 199 23.79 12.25 54.25
N GLU A 200 22.46 12.11 54.37
CA GLU A 200 21.73 12.51 55.58
C GLU A 200 22.17 11.70 56.81
N GLN A 201 22.50 10.41 56.65
CA GLN A 201 23.03 9.56 57.72
C GLN A 201 24.49 9.90 58.09
N GLU A 202 25.32 10.25 57.10
CA GLU A 202 26.68 10.75 57.34
C GLU A 202 26.63 12.09 58.10
N GLU A 203 25.74 13.02 57.72
CA GLU A 203 25.52 14.30 58.41
C GLU A 203 24.96 14.12 59.84
N GLN A 204 24.06 13.16 60.07
CA GLN A 204 23.52 12.88 61.42
C GLN A 204 24.51 12.11 62.32
N GLY A 205 25.39 11.29 61.74
CA GLY A 205 26.45 10.59 62.46
C GLY A 205 27.55 11.55 62.93
N ASP A 206 27.85 12.59 62.13
CA ASP A 206 28.82 13.64 62.48
C ASP A 206 28.27 14.59 63.57
N ALA A 207 26.99 14.94 63.52
CA ALA A 207 26.33 15.75 64.54
C ALA A 207 26.12 15.03 65.90
N GLY A 208 26.21 13.69 65.92
CA GLY A 208 26.09 12.89 67.14
C GLY A 208 27.39 12.77 67.96
N ASP A 209 28.55 13.10 67.38
CA ASP A 209 29.87 12.98 68.03
C ASP A 209 30.32 14.29 68.71
N GLU A 210 29.63 15.42 68.47
CA GLU A 210 29.91 16.71 69.13
C GLU A 210 29.05 16.99 70.39
N GLY A 211 28.20 16.03 70.81
CA GLY A 211 27.25 16.21 71.93
C GLY A 211 27.70 15.75 73.32
N ASP A 212 28.79 14.98 73.43
CA ASP A 212 29.21 14.33 74.69
C ASP A 212 30.50 14.96 75.26
N ALA A 213 30.42 16.25 75.61
CA ALA A 213 31.50 16.91 76.36
C ALA A 213 31.03 18.13 77.17
N ASP A 214 30.10 17.99 78.13
CA ASP A 214 30.13 18.85 79.34
C ASP A 214 29.33 18.29 80.54
N GLY A 215 29.92 18.46 81.73
CA GLY A 215 29.47 18.32 83.14
C GLY A 215 28.18 17.57 83.49
N GLY A 216 28.10 16.73 84.53
CA GLY A 216 28.75 16.77 85.83
C GLY A 216 27.79 16.20 86.88
N HIS A 217 28.33 15.47 87.86
CA HIS A 217 27.62 14.89 89.02
C HIS A 217 26.72 15.87 89.79
N THR A 218 25.55 15.39 90.25
CA THR A 218 25.11 15.48 91.67
C THR A 218 24.02 14.46 92.00
N ASP A 219 24.05 14.02 93.25
CA ASP A 219 23.32 12.95 93.93
C ASP A 219 21.85 13.27 94.32
N GLU A 220 21.15 12.18 94.67
CA GLU A 220 20.23 12.00 95.82
C GLU A 220 18.69 11.88 95.66
N SER A 221 18.22 10.78 96.27
CA SER A 221 16.92 10.50 96.94
C SER A 221 15.71 10.14 96.06
N ALA A 222 15.29 8.87 95.92
CA ALA A 222 14.72 7.91 96.89
C ALA A 222 13.27 8.24 97.33
N GLU A 223 12.29 7.53 96.78
CA GLU A 223 11.15 7.00 97.56
C GLU A 223 10.49 5.83 96.80
N ALA A 224 10.19 4.78 97.55
CA ALA A 224 9.59 3.53 97.11
C ALA A 224 8.24 3.37 97.83
N ASP A 225 7.23 2.77 97.17
CA ASP A 225 6.36 1.79 97.85
C ASP A 225 5.61 0.90 96.82
N PRO A 226 5.32 -0.39 97.11
CA PRO A 226 5.02 -1.43 96.15
C PRO A 226 3.60 -2.04 96.27
N GLY A 227 3.32 -3.04 95.43
CA GLY A 227 2.21 -4.01 95.58
C GLY A 227 1.17 -3.88 94.47
N ALA A 228 0.56 -4.92 93.89
CA ALA A 228 0.54 -6.37 94.11
C ALA A 228 -0.15 -7.01 92.84
N PRO A 229 -0.68 -8.25 92.79
CA PRO A 229 -0.28 -9.24 91.78
C PRO A 229 -1.42 -9.88 90.91
N GLY A 230 -1.03 -10.78 89.99
CA GLY A 230 -1.84 -11.91 89.48
C GLY A 230 -2.94 -11.57 88.44
N ASP A 231 -3.53 -12.49 87.69
CA ASP A 231 -3.28 -13.89 87.30
C ASP A 231 -4.37 -14.21 86.23
N SER A 232 -4.12 -15.22 85.40
CA SER A 232 -5.12 -16.10 84.74
C SER A 232 -6.17 -15.57 83.74
N ASN A 233 -6.07 -16.12 82.51
CA ASN A 233 -7.10 -16.87 81.77
C ASN A 233 -8.57 -16.87 82.27
N ARG A 234 -9.54 -16.60 81.36
CA ARG A 234 -10.50 -17.56 80.76
C ARG A 234 -11.87 -16.93 80.38
N SER A 235 -12.20 -17.03 79.09
CA SER A 235 -13.50 -17.25 78.42
C SER A 235 -14.78 -16.47 78.80
N ALA A 236 -15.36 -15.82 77.79
CA ALA A 236 -16.71 -16.10 77.27
C ALA A 236 -16.78 -15.64 75.81
#